data_AF-A0A971FL83-F1
#
_entry.id   AF-A0A971FL83-F1
#
_cell.length_a   1.000
_cell.length_b   1.000
_cell.length_c   1.000
_cell.angle_alpha   90.00
_cell.angle_beta   90.00
_cell.angle_gamma   90.00
#
_symmetry.space_group_name_H-M   'P 1'
#
loop_
_entity.id
_entity.type
_entity.pdbx_description
1 polymer ?
#
loop_
_entity_poly.entity_id
_entity_poly.type
_entity_poly.pdbx_seq_one_letter_code
_entity_poly.pdbx_strand_id
1 'polypeptide(L)'
;MKAILRQMEHHVFETLGVPIAIRPWEKRAELPHYLHERYDFFVAALLGHKYIVMMDKGDTAQTPATVAKHLAQVQIRAGAEVIFVSRAVTSYNRKRLIQKKVPFIIPGNQLYLPMLGIDLREHLRRIREKKPSFSPATQVVLLHVLWHKERGTVTPSRMAAQLGYTAMTMTRAFDELEEAGIGQYAIRGKERQLRLTETGRALWEKVLPRLATPVQRKRFLSGFMPAEGDRLAGQGALARYSLLASPDIPAYAVHGPTWKNRVLQEAVIEVDVPEPGDAEIQLWKYSPERFAEAGIVDRLSLFLSMRDDPDERVQGALETLLKEMSW
;
A
#
# COMPACT_ATOMS: atom_id res chain seq x y z
N MET A 1 20.01 -12.36 22.24
CA MET A 1 19.47 -13.72 22.46
C MET A 1 18.24 -13.74 23.37
N LYS A 2 18.32 -13.36 24.66
CA LYS A 2 17.14 -13.35 25.57
C LYS A 2 15.96 -12.48 25.10
N ALA A 3 16.24 -11.35 24.42
CA ALA A 3 15.21 -10.42 23.94
C ALA A 3 14.33 -11.01 22.83
N ILE A 4 14.91 -11.60 21.78
CA ILE A 4 14.16 -12.19 20.66
C ILE A 4 13.34 -13.41 21.10
N LEU A 5 13.84 -14.18 22.08
CA LEU A 5 13.11 -15.33 22.62
C LEU A 5 11.86 -14.88 23.39
N ARG A 6 11.96 -13.84 24.23
CA ARG A 6 10.78 -13.23 24.86
C ARG A 6 9.82 -12.62 23.85
N GLN A 7 10.34 -11.98 22.80
CA GLN A 7 9.51 -11.43 21.73
C GLN A 7 8.75 -12.56 21.00
N MET A 8 9.40 -13.70 20.74
CA MET A 8 8.75 -14.87 20.17
C MET A 8 7.66 -15.41 21.11
N GLU A 9 7.95 -15.58 22.40
CA GLU A 9 6.97 -16.04 23.39
C GLU A 9 5.74 -15.13 23.42
N HIS A 10 5.96 -13.82 23.50
CA HIS A 10 4.91 -12.83 23.49
C HIS A 10 4.13 -12.84 22.17
N HIS A 11 4.81 -12.85 21.02
CA HIS A 11 4.16 -12.86 19.71
C HIS A 11 3.31 -14.12 19.48
N VAL A 12 3.79 -15.30 19.89
CA VAL A 12 3.01 -16.53 19.81
C VAL A 12 1.77 -16.46 20.71
N PHE A 13 1.91 -15.93 21.92
CA PHE A 13 0.78 -15.76 22.84
C PHE A 13 -0.26 -14.78 22.28
N GLU A 14 0.15 -13.60 21.81
CA GLU A 14 -0.74 -12.61 21.21
C GLU A 14 -1.42 -13.12 19.93
N THR A 15 -0.69 -13.89 19.10
CA THR A 15 -1.19 -14.35 17.80
C THR A 15 -2.09 -15.58 17.89
N LEU A 16 -1.75 -16.54 18.76
CA LEU A 16 -2.43 -17.83 18.85
C LEU A 16 -3.24 -18.03 20.14
N GLY A 17 -3.11 -17.13 21.13
CA GLY A 17 -3.77 -17.26 22.43
C GLY A 17 -3.25 -18.41 23.29
N VAL A 18 -2.11 -19.01 22.93
CA VAL A 18 -1.54 -20.16 23.63
C VAL A 18 -0.16 -19.86 24.20
N PRO A 19 0.11 -20.26 25.46
CA PRO A 19 1.43 -20.12 26.03
C PRO A 19 2.41 -21.08 25.36
N ILE A 20 3.64 -20.63 25.16
CA ILE A 20 4.74 -21.45 24.65
C ILE A 20 5.83 -21.54 25.70
N ALA A 21 6.22 -22.76 26.08
CA ALA A 21 7.28 -23.00 27.04
C ALA A 21 8.59 -23.30 26.29
N ILE A 22 9.56 -22.39 26.36
CA ILE A 22 10.85 -22.52 25.65
C ILE A 22 11.98 -22.86 26.63
N ARG A 23 12.78 -23.87 26.29
CA ARG A 23 13.96 -24.30 27.08
C ARG A 23 15.15 -24.61 26.17
N PRO A 24 16.41 -24.47 26.61
CA PRO A 24 17.57 -24.88 25.82
C PRO A 24 17.46 -26.33 25.35
N TRP A 25 17.89 -26.61 24.11
CA TRP A 25 17.92 -27.97 23.59
C TRP A 25 19.24 -28.66 23.96
N GLU A 26 19.19 -29.61 24.89
CA GLU A 26 20.39 -30.32 25.40
C GLU A 26 21.14 -31.10 24.32
N LYS A 27 20.43 -31.75 23.39
CA LYS A 27 21.03 -32.52 22.29
C LYS A 27 21.65 -31.65 21.18
N ARG A 28 21.68 -30.32 21.35
CA ARG A 28 22.31 -29.43 20.37
C ARG A 28 23.77 -29.82 20.10
N ALA A 29 24.50 -30.36 21.09
CA ALA A 29 25.91 -30.73 20.95
C ALA A 29 26.18 -31.80 19.87
N GLU A 30 25.15 -32.51 19.41
CA GLU A 30 25.24 -33.49 18.32
C GLU A 30 25.18 -32.82 16.92
N LEU A 31 24.99 -31.50 16.85
CA LEU A 31 24.97 -30.75 15.60
C LEU A 31 26.37 -30.34 15.13
N PRO A 32 26.61 -30.24 13.81
CA PRO A 32 27.84 -29.67 13.26
C PRO A 32 28.14 -28.25 13.74
N HIS A 33 29.42 -27.95 13.89
CA HIS A 33 29.91 -26.67 14.43
C HIS A 33 29.33 -25.43 13.73
N TYR A 34 29.23 -25.43 12.39
CA TYR A 34 28.70 -24.28 11.63
C TYR A 34 27.23 -23.95 11.97
N LEU A 35 26.44 -24.92 12.44
CA LEU A 35 25.08 -24.65 12.91
C LEU A 35 25.09 -23.94 14.27
N HIS A 36 26.05 -24.26 15.13
CA HIS A 36 26.22 -23.60 16.42
C HIS A 36 26.71 -22.16 16.29
N GLU A 37 27.60 -21.89 15.35
CA GLU A 37 28.03 -20.53 15.05
C GLU A 37 26.84 -19.67 14.61
N ARG A 38 25.88 -20.28 13.90
CA ARG A 38 24.80 -19.56 13.25
C ARG A 38 23.51 -19.45 14.05
N TYR A 39 23.14 -20.50 14.76
CA TYR A 39 21.83 -20.62 15.39
C TYR A 39 21.96 -20.94 16.87
N ASP A 40 20.97 -20.47 17.62
CA ASP A 40 20.66 -20.98 18.93
C ASP A 40 19.50 -21.96 18.84
N PHE A 41 19.57 -23.04 19.62
CA PHE A 41 18.59 -24.11 19.57
C PHE A 41 17.86 -24.26 20.90
N PHE A 42 16.53 -24.31 20.81
CA PHE A 42 15.64 -24.50 21.94
C PHE A 42 14.61 -25.59 21.63
N VAL A 43 14.01 -26.12 22.68
CA VAL A 43 12.82 -26.95 22.63
C VAL A 43 11.63 -26.08 23.02
N ALA A 44 10.55 -26.17 22.25
CA ALA A 44 9.29 -25.54 22.57
C ALA A 44 8.14 -26.54 22.51
N ALA A 45 7.14 -26.36 23.38
CA ALA A 45 5.86 -27.04 23.27
C ALA A 45 4.81 -26.05 22.78
N LEU A 46 4.16 -26.35 21.65
CA LEU A 46 3.13 -25.53 21.03
C LEU A 46 1.97 -26.42 20.61
N LEU A 47 0.74 -26.06 21.03
CA LEU A 47 -0.48 -26.83 20.72
C LEU A 47 -0.38 -28.34 21.01
N GLY A 48 0.30 -28.71 22.10
CA GLY A 48 0.48 -30.11 22.50
C GLY A 48 1.58 -30.87 21.74
N HIS A 49 2.27 -30.23 20.80
CA HIS A 49 3.37 -30.82 20.03
C HIS A 49 4.73 -30.21 20.41
N LYS A 50 5.78 -31.03 20.33
CA LYS A 50 7.15 -30.63 20.63
C LYS A 50 7.88 -30.22 19.35
N TYR A 51 8.51 -29.06 19.38
CA TYR A 51 9.27 -28.50 18.27
C TYR A 51 10.69 -28.12 18.69
N ILE A 52 11.61 -28.17 17.73
CA ILE A 52 12.91 -27.53 17.88
C ILE A 52 12.82 -26.12 17.28
N VAL A 53 13.19 -25.13 18.08
CA VAL A 53 13.32 -23.74 17.63
C VAL A 53 14.75 -23.53 17.19
N MET A 54 14.95 -23.26 15.90
CA MET A 54 16.23 -22.89 15.29
C MET A 54 16.25 -21.38 15.11
N MET A 55 16.87 -20.67 16.04
CA MET A 55 16.83 -19.21 16.12
C MET A 55 18.08 -18.58 15.52
N ASP A 56 17.89 -17.65 14.59
CA ASP A 56 18.96 -16.94 13.91
C ASP A 56 19.69 -15.97 14.86
N LYS A 57 21.02 -16.06 14.91
CA LYS A 57 21.86 -15.12 15.67
C LYS A 57 21.96 -13.75 14.99
N GLY A 58 21.83 -13.71 13.66
CA GLY A 58 21.70 -12.49 12.88
C GLY A 58 23.00 -11.88 12.35
N ASP A 59 24.12 -12.61 12.38
CA ASP A 59 25.43 -12.05 12.01
C ASP A 59 25.65 -11.91 10.48
N THR A 60 24.92 -12.66 9.65
CA THR A 60 25.05 -12.64 8.17
C THR A 60 23.79 -13.12 7.46
N ALA A 61 23.14 -12.35 6.58
CA ALA A 61 21.90 -12.81 5.92
C ALA A 61 22.07 -14.15 5.17
N GLN A 62 21.19 -15.13 5.41
CA GLN A 62 21.21 -16.44 4.76
C GLN A 62 20.15 -16.54 3.66
N THR A 63 20.47 -17.27 2.59
CA THR A 63 19.47 -17.54 1.57
C THR A 63 18.41 -18.52 2.11
N PRO A 64 17.13 -18.41 1.70
CA PRO A 64 16.07 -19.36 2.04
C PRO A 64 16.41 -20.81 1.69
N ALA A 65 17.22 -21.05 0.65
CA ALA A 65 17.69 -22.39 0.30
C ALA A 65 18.65 -22.95 1.35
N THR A 66 19.56 -22.13 1.85
CA THR A 66 20.48 -22.48 2.93
C THR A 66 19.71 -22.77 4.22
N VAL A 67 18.77 -21.89 4.59
CA VAL A 67 17.93 -22.08 5.78
C VAL A 67 17.15 -23.40 5.68
N ALA A 68 16.54 -23.72 4.54
CA ALA A 68 15.84 -24.98 4.33
C ALA A 68 16.77 -26.20 4.49
N LYS A 69 18.01 -26.13 3.98
CA LYS A 69 19.00 -27.20 4.12
C LYS A 69 19.39 -27.39 5.59
N HIS A 70 19.65 -26.31 6.33
CA HIS A 70 19.97 -26.37 7.74
C HIS A 70 18.80 -26.95 8.56
N LEU A 71 17.58 -26.50 8.26
CA LEU A 71 16.36 -26.98 8.91
C LEU A 71 16.19 -28.49 8.74
N ALA A 72 16.28 -29.00 7.51
CA ALA A 72 16.17 -30.43 7.23
C ALA A 72 17.22 -31.26 7.98
N GLN A 73 18.44 -30.73 8.08
CA GLN A 73 19.53 -31.41 8.76
C GLN A 73 19.33 -31.47 10.29
N VAL A 74 18.75 -30.42 10.87
CA VAL A 74 18.37 -30.38 12.29
C VAL A 74 17.18 -31.31 12.53
N GLN A 75 16.20 -31.33 11.63
CA GLN A 75 15.01 -32.17 11.72
C GLN A 75 15.36 -33.67 11.74
N ILE A 76 16.27 -34.11 10.86
CA ILE A 76 16.74 -35.51 10.82
C ILE A 76 17.39 -35.92 12.15
N ARG A 77 18.22 -35.06 12.75
CA ARG A 77 18.95 -35.37 13.99
C ARG A 77 18.06 -35.26 15.23
N ALA A 78 17.17 -34.29 15.25
CA ALA A 78 16.26 -34.08 16.36
C ALA A 78 15.11 -35.09 16.40
N GLY A 79 14.75 -35.68 15.25
CA GLY A 79 13.54 -36.50 15.11
C GLY A 79 12.26 -35.71 15.40
N ALA A 80 12.28 -34.39 15.16
CA ALA A 80 11.18 -33.48 15.46
C ALA A 80 11.13 -32.33 14.45
N GLU A 81 9.94 -31.78 14.25
CA GLU A 81 9.73 -30.59 13.41
C GLU A 81 10.50 -29.38 13.95
N VAL A 82 11.01 -28.58 13.00
CA VAL A 82 11.89 -27.44 13.30
C VAL A 82 11.22 -26.15 12.86
N ILE A 83 11.20 -25.15 13.75
CA ILE A 83 10.69 -23.80 13.48
C ILE A 83 11.87 -22.85 13.38
N PHE A 84 12.01 -22.18 12.24
CA PHE A 84 13.00 -21.15 12.04
C PHE A 84 12.55 -19.82 12.65
N VAL A 85 13.39 -19.17 13.45
CA VAL A 85 13.05 -17.86 14.06
C VAL A 85 14.08 -16.83 13.64
N SER A 86 13.61 -15.70 13.11
CA SER A 86 14.45 -14.57 12.72
C SER A 86 13.82 -13.25 13.14
N ARG A 87 14.65 -12.23 13.34
CA ARG A 87 14.19 -10.86 13.64
C ARG A 87 13.46 -10.22 12.48
N ALA A 88 13.88 -10.55 11.25
CA ALA A 88 13.33 -9.97 10.05
C ALA A 88 13.53 -10.93 8.87
N VAL A 89 12.67 -10.78 7.87
CA VAL A 89 12.84 -11.38 6.55
C VAL A 89 12.35 -10.38 5.52
N THR A 90 13.03 -10.30 4.38
CA THR A 90 12.52 -9.53 3.24
C THR A 90 11.33 -10.27 2.62
N SER A 91 10.41 -9.56 2.00
CA SER A 91 9.25 -10.15 1.32
C SER A 91 9.62 -11.15 0.23
N TYR A 92 10.75 -10.92 -0.46
CA TYR A 92 11.34 -11.87 -1.41
C TYR A 92 11.74 -13.19 -0.73
N ASN A 93 12.50 -13.12 0.37
CA ASN A 93 12.93 -14.30 1.09
C ASN A 93 11.76 -15.00 1.79
N ARG A 94 10.76 -14.25 2.28
CA ARG A 94 9.50 -14.80 2.81
C ARG A 94 8.83 -15.72 1.80
N LYS A 95 8.58 -15.24 0.59
CA LYS A 95 7.92 -16.03 -0.48
C LYS A 95 8.67 -17.33 -0.74
N ARG A 96 10.01 -17.26 -0.76
CA ARG A 96 10.88 -18.43 -0.97
C ARG A 96 10.89 -19.40 0.21
N LEU A 97 10.81 -18.91 1.46
CA LEU A 97 10.65 -19.78 2.64
C LEU A 97 9.32 -20.53 2.57
N ILE A 98 8.23 -19.85 2.21
CA ILE A 98 6.90 -20.45 2.03
C ILE A 98 6.92 -21.50 0.90
N GLN A 99 7.49 -21.17 -0.27
CA GLN A 99 7.64 -22.11 -1.38
C GLN A 99 8.43 -23.37 -0.99
N LYS A 100 9.43 -23.21 -0.10
CA LYS A 100 10.22 -24.31 0.44
C LYS A 100 9.58 -24.98 1.67
N LYS A 101 8.38 -24.56 2.07
CA LYS A 101 7.64 -25.06 3.24
C LYS A 101 8.46 -24.99 4.54
N VAL A 102 9.34 -24.00 4.66
CA VAL A 102 10.10 -23.76 5.89
C VAL A 102 9.16 -23.14 6.93
N PRO A 103 8.89 -23.80 8.07
CA PRO A 103 8.14 -23.17 9.16
C PRO A 103 8.95 -22.03 9.75
N PHE A 104 8.35 -20.85 9.91
CA PHE A 104 9.05 -19.71 10.50
C PHE A 104 8.17 -18.80 11.35
N ILE A 105 8.81 -18.13 12.33
CA ILE A 105 8.22 -17.08 13.14
C ILE A 105 9.10 -15.83 13.06
N ILE A 106 8.47 -14.68 12.80
CA ILE A 106 9.08 -13.36 12.90
C ILE A 106 8.32 -12.58 13.95
N PRO A 107 8.86 -12.48 15.18
CA PRO A 107 8.17 -11.84 16.28
C PRO A 107 7.70 -10.42 15.94
N GLY A 108 6.43 -10.12 16.20
CA GLY A 108 5.81 -8.81 15.92
C GLY A 108 5.53 -8.54 14.45
N ASN A 109 5.39 -9.58 13.62
CA ASN A 109 5.08 -9.41 12.21
C ASN A 109 4.27 -10.57 11.63
N GLN A 110 4.78 -11.81 11.71
CA GLN A 110 4.18 -12.93 11.00
C GLN A 110 4.57 -14.29 11.55
N LEU A 111 3.65 -15.25 11.38
CA LEU A 111 3.78 -16.63 11.81
C LEU A 111 3.30 -17.55 10.69
N TYR A 112 4.19 -18.43 10.21
CA TYR A 112 3.89 -19.44 9.19
C TYR A 112 4.31 -20.83 9.70
N LEU A 113 3.32 -21.66 10.04
CA LEU A 113 3.50 -23.01 10.58
C LEU A 113 2.74 -24.01 9.70
N PRO A 114 3.31 -24.43 8.56
CA PRO A 114 2.62 -25.28 7.58
C PRO A 114 2.23 -26.65 8.13
N MET A 115 3.01 -27.19 9.07
CA MET A 115 2.70 -28.46 9.74
C MET A 115 1.45 -28.39 10.63
N LEU A 116 1.01 -27.19 10.99
CA LEU A 116 -0.23 -26.94 11.73
C LEU A 116 -1.33 -26.30 10.86
N GLY A 117 -1.04 -26.02 9.59
CA GLY A 117 -1.97 -25.31 8.70
C GLY A 117 -2.16 -23.83 9.02
N ILE A 118 -1.22 -23.18 9.72
CA ILE A 118 -1.35 -21.79 10.18
C ILE A 118 -0.51 -20.83 9.31
N ASP A 119 -1.14 -19.80 8.76
CA ASP A 119 -0.49 -18.61 8.15
C ASP A 119 -1.19 -17.35 8.69
N LEU A 120 -0.56 -16.68 9.65
CA LEU A 120 -1.09 -15.47 10.30
C LEU A 120 -0.11 -14.30 10.12
N ARG A 121 -0.68 -13.13 9.86
CA ARG A 121 0.07 -11.91 9.53
C ARG A 121 -0.52 -10.75 10.33
N GLU A 122 0.32 -9.99 11.02
CA GLU A 122 -0.10 -8.84 11.83
C GLU A 122 -0.54 -7.63 10.98
N HIS A 123 -0.30 -7.66 9.66
CA HIS A 123 -0.94 -6.74 8.73
C HIS A 123 -2.44 -7.08 8.60
N LEU A 124 -3.22 -6.74 9.62
CA LEU A 124 -4.65 -6.59 9.48
C LEU A 124 -4.89 -5.67 8.28
N ARG A 125 -5.49 -6.20 7.20
CA ARG A 125 -6.26 -5.35 6.31
C ARG A 125 -7.26 -4.66 7.22
N ARG A 126 -7.04 -3.37 7.51
CA ARG A 126 -8.05 -2.55 8.18
C ARG A 126 -9.32 -2.74 7.37
N ILE A 127 -10.28 -3.51 7.90
CA ILE A 127 -11.66 -3.43 7.46
C ILE A 127 -12.07 -2.04 7.91
N ARG A 128 -11.76 -1.03 7.08
CA ARG A 128 -12.21 0.33 7.32
C ARG A 128 -13.72 0.25 7.26
N GLU A 129 -14.39 0.53 8.36
CA GLU A 129 -15.76 1.04 8.29
C GLU A 129 -15.75 2.14 7.22
N LYS A 130 -16.37 1.87 6.06
CA LYS A 130 -16.34 2.81 4.94
C LYS A 130 -17.15 4.04 5.34
N LYS A 131 -16.48 5.03 5.94
CA LYS A 131 -17.00 6.39 5.96
C LYS A 131 -17.32 6.77 4.51
N PRO A 132 -18.50 7.34 4.23
CA PRO A 132 -18.88 7.69 2.87
C PRO A 132 -17.80 8.56 2.24
N SER A 133 -17.30 8.10 1.09
CA SER A 133 -16.28 8.84 0.35
C SER A 133 -16.84 10.15 -0.18
N PHE A 134 -15.98 11.14 -0.29
CA PHE A 134 -16.34 12.41 -0.91
C PHE A 134 -16.73 12.21 -2.38
N SER A 135 -17.69 13.00 -2.85
CA SER A 135 -18.01 13.05 -4.27
C SER A 135 -16.82 13.60 -5.07
N PRO A 136 -16.73 13.33 -6.38
CA PRO A 136 -15.64 13.83 -7.21
C PRO A 136 -15.45 15.34 -7.12
N ALA A 137 -16.53 16.11 -7.06
CA ALA A 137 -16.47 17.57 -6.94
C ALA A 137 -15.86 18.01 -5.60
N THR A 138 -16.29 17.39 -4.48
CA THR A 138 -15.73 17.64 -3.16
C THR A 138 -14.23 17.31 -3.09
N GLN A 139 -13.82 16.20 -3.70
CA GLN A 139 -12.39 15.87 -3.81
C GLN A 139 -11.61 16.92 -4.59
N VAL A 140 -12.15 17.42 -5.70
CA VAL A 140 -11.47 18.46 -6.50
C VAL A 140 -11.31 19.75 -5.70
N VAL A 141 -12.29 20.14 -4.87
CA VAL A 141 -12.15 21.30 -3.96
C VAL A 141 -10.99 21.09 -2.99
N LEU A 142 -10.91 19.92 -2.35
CA LEU A 142 -9.83 19.61 -1.40
C LEU A 142 -8.45 19.56 -2.08
N LEU A 143 -8.36 18.93 -3.24
CA LEU A 143 -7.12 18.88 -4.02
C LEU A 143 -6.68 20.27 -4.48
N HIS A 144 -7.62 21.10 -4.92
CA HIS A 144 -7.34 22.49 -5.30
C HIS A 144 -6.77 23.29 -4.12
N VAL A 145 -7.41 23.21 -2.96
CA VAL A 145 -6.96 23.84 -1.71
C VAL A 145 -5.54 23.41 -1.35
N LEU A 146 -5.23 22.11 -1.44
CA LEU A 146 -3.91 21.57 -1.11
C LEU A 146 -2.84 22.04 -2.11
N TRP A 147 -3.13 22.00 -3.41
CA TRP A 147 -2.19 22.41 -4.45
C TRP A 147 -1.89 23.91 -4.43
N HIS A 148 -2.90 24.74 -4.19
CA HIS A 148 -2.75 26.19 -4.16
C HIS A 148 -2.37 26.72 -2.77
N LYS A 149 -2.18 25.81 -1.80
CA LYS A 149 -1.86 26.14 -0.40
C LYS A 149 -2.79 27.21 0.15
N GLU A 150 -4.08 27.12 -0.19
CA GLU A 150 -5.08 28.13 0.14
C GLU A 150 -5.09 28.34 1.67
N ARG A 151 -4.80 29.58 2.08
CA ARG A 151 -4.83 29.98 3.48
C ARG A 151 -6.09 30.80 3.73
N GLY A 152 -6.92 30.34 4.65
CA GLY A 152 -8.09 31.09 5.10
C GLY A 152 -9.41 30.50 4.65
N THR A 153 -10.30 31.36 4.18
CA THR A 153 -11.71 31.03 3.93
C THR A 153 -11.96 30.77 2.45
N VAL A 154 -12.59 29.64 2.15
CA VAL A 154 -13.10 29.31 0.80
C VAL A 154 -14.62 29.42 0.78
N THR A 155 -15.18 29.75 -0.38
CA THR A 155 -16.63 29.90 -0.56
C THR A 155 -17.12 29.05 -1.75
N PRO A 156 -18.38 28.58 -1.73
CA PRO A 156 -18.95 27.83 -2.85
C PRO A 156 -18.92 28.62 -4.17
N SER A 157 -19.17 29.93 -4.14
CA SER A 157 -19.23 30.77 -5.33
C SER A 157 -17.86 30.90 -6.00
N ARG A 158 -16.80 31.14 -5.21
CA ARG A 158 -15.42 31.23 -5.69
C ARG A 158 -14.96 29.89 -6.27
N MET A 159 -15.23 28.79 -5.56
CA MET A 159 -14.85 27.46 -6.02
C MET A 159 -15.63 27.04 -7.28
N ALA A 160 -16.89 27.46 -7.44
CA ALA A 160 -17.66 27.21 -8.64
C ALA A 160 -17.01 27.87 -9.86
N ALA A 161 -16.65 29.15 -9.74
CA ALA A 161 -15.99 29.90 -10.79
C ALA A 161 -14.61 29.34 -11.13
N GLN A 162 -13.77 29.06 -10.12
CA GLN A 162 -12.41 28.57 -10.34
C GLN A 162 -12.35 27.15 -10.90
N LEU A 163 -13.26 26.28 -10.48
CA LEU A 163 -13.22 24.86 -10.84
C LEU A 163 -14.14 24.52 -12.04
N GLY A 164 -14.94 25.48 -12.51
CA GLY A 164 -15.87 25.29 -13.62
C GLY A 164 -17.02 24.34 -13.27
N TYR A 165 -17.48 24.37 -12.02
CA TYR A 165 -18.64 23.61 -11.57
C TYR A 165 -19.85 24.52 -11.37
N THR A 166 -21.06 23.96 -11.45
CA THR A 166 -22.28 24.71 -11.15
C THR A 166 -22.33 25.12 -9.68
N ALA A 167 -23.01 26.23 -9.38
CA ALA A 167 -23.24 26.67 -8.00
C ALA A 167 -23.87 25.56 -7.15
N MET A 168 -24.85 24.82 -7.69
CA MET A 168 -25.52 23.72 -6.99
C MET A 168 -24.54 22.58 -6.66
N THR A 169 -23.62 22.25 -7.56
CA THR A 169 -22.57 21.24 -7.32
C THR A 169 -21.65 21.68 -6.19
N MET A 170 -21.26 22.96 -6.14
CA MET A 170 -20.39 23.46 -5.06
C MET A 170 -21.12 23.60 -3.73
N THR A 171 -22.41 23.92 -3.71
CA THR A 171 -23.21 23.86 -2.47
C THR A 171 -23.15 22.46 -1.88
N ARG A 172 -23.46 21.43 -2.67
CA ARG A 172 -23.40 20.03 -2.24
C ARG A 172 -22.00 19.62 -1.76
N ALA A 173 -20.96 20.06 -2.49
CA ALA A 173 -19.59 19.76 -2.09
C ALA A 173 -19.26 20.37 -0.72
N PHE A 174 -19.70 21.60 -0.45
CA PHE A 174 -19.50 22.24 0.85
C PHE A 174 -20.36 21.61 1.95
N ASP A 175 -21.56 21.13 1.64
CA ASP A 175 -22.39 20.33 2.57
C ASP A 175 -21.61 19.08 3.02
N GLU A 176 -21.05 18.32 2.08
CA GLU A 176 -20.22 17.15 2.39
C GLU A 176 -19.00 17.48 3.26
N LEU A 177 -18.34 18.62 3.02
CA LEU A 177 -17.22 19.08 3.84
C LEU A 177 -17.66 19.44 5.27
N GLU A 178 -18.88 19.97 5.45
CA GLU A 178 -19.40 20.37 6.77
C GLU A 178 -19.78 19.16 7.60
N GLU A 179 -20.51 18.23 6.99
CA GLU A 179 -20.81 16.93 7.58
C GLU A 179 -19.52 16.16 7.94
N ALA A 180 -18.43 16.40 7.21
CA ALA A 180 -17.12 15.82 7.49
C ALA A 180 -16.31 16.55 8.58
N GLY A 181 -16.74 17.73 9.04
CA GLY A 181 -16.01 18.54 10.00
C GLY A 181 -14.64 19.02 9.48
N ILE A 182 -14.51 19.30 8.18
CA ILE A 182 -13.22 19.73 7.60
C ILE A 182 -12.81 21.13 8.09
N GLY A 183 -13.77 22.01 8.36
CA GLY A 183 -13.49 23.35 8.84
C GLY A 183 -14.62 23.97 9.64
N GLN A 184 -14.44 25.24 9.97
CA GLN A 184 -15.44 26.07 10.64
C GLN A 184 -16.31 26.76 9.59
N TYR A 185 -17.62 26.66 9.76
CA TYR A 185 -18.61 27.24 8.86
C TYR A 185 -19.16 28.52 9.44
N ALA A 186 -19.29 29.53 8.59
CA ALA A 186 -19.95 30.78 8.91
C ALA A 186 -20.78 31.25 7.73
N ILE A 187 -21.87 31.95 8.02
CA ILE A 187 -22.65 32.66 7.01
C ILE A 187 -22.33 34.14 7.15
N ARG A 188 -21.82 34.77 6.07
CA ARG A 188 -21.63 36.22 6.00
C ARG A 188 -22.53 36.78 4.89
N GLY A 189 -23.58 37.50 5.28
CA GLY A 189 -24.61 37.95 4.35
C GLY A 189 -25.38 36.76 3.77
N LYS A 190 -25.40 36.63 2.44
CA LYS A 190 -26.00 35.49 1.73
C LYS A 190 -24.98 34.40 1.35
N GLU A 191 -23.72 34.56 1.74
CA GLU A 191 -22.64 33.66 1.32
C GLU A 191 -22.13 32.79 2.47
N ARG A 192 -22.02 31.50 2.17
CA ARG A 192 -21.43 30.50 3.07
C ARG A 192 -19.91 30.52 2.94
N GLN A 193 -19.25 30.46 4.08
CA GLN A 193 -17.81 30.54 4.23
C GLN A 193 -17.30 29.32 4.99
N LEU A 194 -16.31 28.65 4.43
CA LEU A 194 -15.58 27.56 5.07
C LEU A 194 -14.17 28.01 5.40
N ARG A 195 -13.86 28.13 6.69
CA ARG A 195 -12.49 28.31 7.16
C ARG A 195 -11.89 26.96 7.51
N LEU A 196 -10.84 26.56 6.80
CA LEU A 196 -10.17 25.29 7.06
C LEU A 196 -9.54 25.29 8.45
N THR A 197 -9.69 24.17 9.16
CA THR A 197 -9.09 23.99 10.51
C THR A 197 -7.63 23.56 10.44
N GLU A 198 -7.26 22.87 9.37
CA GLU A 198 -5.91 22.36 9.11
C GLU A 198 -5.47 22.82 7.71
N THR A 199 -4.15 22.85 7.47
CA THR A 199 -3.57 23.18 6.16
C THR A 199 -2.45 22.20 5.79
N GLY A 200 -2.08 22.14 4.51
CA GLY A 200 -0.95 21.35 4.03
C GLY A 200 -1.06 19.85 4.40
N ARG A 201 0.03 19.28 4.93
CA ARG A 201 0.12 17.86 5.30
C ARG A 201 -0.97 17.43 6.29
N ALA A 202 -1.25 18.28 7.29
CA ALA A 202 -2.25 17.99 8.32
C ALA A 202 -3.67 17.90 7.72
N LEU A 203 -3.99 18.80 6.78
CA LEU A 203 -5.26 18.75 6.05
C LEU A 203 -5.36 17.48 5.21
N TRP A 204 -4.30 17.13 4.49
CA TRP A 204 -4.25 15.90 3.69
C TRP A 204 -4.50 14.65 4.53
N GLU A 205 -3.80 14.50 5.65
CA GLU A 205 -3.96 13.36 6.54
C GLU A 205 -5.38 13.30 7.14
N LYS A 206 -5.97 14.45 7.47
CA LYS A 206 -7.35 14.56 7.94
C LYS A 206 -8.38 14.09 6.90
N VAL A 207 -8.23 14.46 5.63
CA VAL A 207 -9.21 14.15 4.58
C VAL A 207 -8.98 12.81 3.89
N LEU A 208 -7.75 12.30 3.90
CA LEU A 208 -7.33 11.08 3.21
C LEU A 208 -8.27 9.86 3.43
N PRO A 209 -8.81 9.60 4.64
CA PRO A 209 -9.72 8.48 4.86
C PRO A 209 -11.02 8.54 4.05
N ARG A 210 -11.46 9.74 3.64
CA ARG A 210 -12.69 9.97 2.85
C ARG A 210 -12.41 10.21 1.36
N LEU A 211 -11.15 10.40 0.96
CA LEU A 211 -10.76 10.47 -0.44
C LEU A 211 -10.84 9.08 -1.09
N ALA A 212 -11.32 9.04 -2.32
CA ALA A 212 -11.42 7.85 -3.17
C ALA A 212 -10.54 7.97 -4.41
N THR A 213 -10.26 6.82 -5.02
CA THR A 213 -9.53 6.75 -6.28
C THR A 213 -10.20 7.61 -7.36
N PRO A 214 -9.41 8.39 -8.14
CA PRO A 214 -9.92 9.08 -9.32
C PRO A 214 -10.36 8.12 -10.41
N VAL A 215 -9.79 6.90 -10.45
CA VAL A 215 -10.03 5.92 -11.50
C VAL A 215 -11.45 5.36 -11.36
N GLN A 216 -12.26 5.57 -12.39
CA GLN A 216 -13.60 5.00 -12.52
C GLN A 216 -13.55 3.64 -13.21
N ARG A 217 -12.76 3.53 -14.29
CA ARG A 217 -12.58 2.31 -15.09
C ARG A 217 -11.18 2.25 -15.68
N LYS A 218 -10.74 1.04 -15.98
CA LYS A 218 -9.50 0.75 -16.70
C LYS A 218 -9.82 -0.07 -17.95
N ARG A 219 -9.08 0.15 -19.03
CA ARG A 219 -9.13 -0.61 -20.28
C ARG A 219 -7.73 -0.76 -20.85
N PHE A 220 -7.50 -1.81 -21.62
CA PHE A 220 -6.26 -1.95 -22.40
C PHE A 220 -6.59 -1.82 -23.86
N LEU A 221 -5.81 -1.01 -24.58
CA LEU A 221 -6.06 -0.70 -25.97
C LEU A 221 -4.80 -0.84 -26.81
N SER A 222 -4.98 -1.41 -28.00
CA SER A 222 -3.98 -1.42 -29.06
C SER A 222 -4.21 -0.27 -30.04
N GLY A 223 -3.12 0.31 -30.54
CA GLY A 223 -3.14 1.47 -31.45
C GLY A 223 -3.56 2.80 -30.80
N PHE A 224 -3.63 2.86 -29.47
CA PHE A 224 -3.98 4.09 -28.76
C PHE A 224 -2.85 5.12 -28.84
N MET A 225 -3.20 6.35 -29.22
CA MET A 225 -2.29 7.50 -29.23
C MET A 225 -2.81 8.56 -28.26
N PRO A 226 -2.02 8.97 -27.24
CA PRO A 226 -2.44 10.02 -26.32
C PRO A 226 -2.65 11.33 -27.08
N ALA A 227 -3.81 11.95 -26.90
CA ALA A 227 -4.08 13.26 -27.48
C ALA A 227 -3.89 14.38 -26.45
N GLU A 228 -4.08 15.62 -26.91
CA GLU A 228 -4.06 16.78 -26.04
C GLU A 228 -5.08 16.60 -24.90
N GLY A 229 -4.58 16.73 -23.67
CA GLY A 229 -5.36 16.56 -22.45
C GLY A 229 -5.21 15.23 -21.73
N ASP A 230 -4.70 14.20 -22.40
CA ASP A 230 -4.36 12.95 -21.72
C ASP A 230 -3.10 13.15 -20.89
N ARG A 231 -3.00 12.43 -19.77
CA ARG A 231 -1.86 12.55 -18.85
C ARG A 231 -1.29 11.19 -18.52
N LEU A 232 0.04 11.08 -18.53
CA LEU A 232 0.71 9.86 -18.08
C LEU A 232 0.29 9.56 -16.64
N ALA A 233 -0.08 8.32 -16.37
CA ALA A 233 -0.64 7.84 -15.12
C ALA A 233 0.00 6.50 -14.68
N GLY A 234 -0.52 5.92 -13.59
CA GLY A 234 -0.08 4.62 -13.09
C GLY A 234 1.42 4.55 -12.76
N GLN A 235 2.00 3.36 -12.92
CA GLN A 235 3.44 3.15 -12.64
C GLN A 235 4.34 3.96 -13.57
N GLY A 236 3.91 4.25 -14.80
CA GLY A 236 4.65 5.14 -15.71
C GLY A 236 4.79 6.55 -15.16
N ALA A 237 3.72 7.13 -14.61
CA ALA A 237 3.79 8.41 -13.92
C ALA A 237 4.61 8.33 -12.63
N LEU A 238 4.44 7.26 -11.85
CA LEU A 238 5.17 7.09 -10.59
C LEU A 238 6.69 6.95 -10.83
N ALA A 239 7.10 6.30 -11.91
CA ALA A 239 8.49 6.22 -12.37
C ALA A 239 9.07 7.59 -12.77
N ARG A 240 8.25 8.58 -13.15
CA ARG A 240 8.72 9.95 -13.40
C ARG A 240 8.99 10.72 -12.11
N TYR A 241 8.34 10.34 -11.02
CA TYR A 241 8.50 10.96 -9.70
C TYR A 241 9.37 10.14 -8.74
N SER A 242 9.97 9.04 -9.20
CA SER A 242 10.74 8.14 -8.33
C SER A 242 11.81 7.39 -9.12
N LEU A 243 12.57 6.52 -8.44
CA LEU A 243 13.57 5.65 -9.08
C LEU A 243 12.97 4.32 -9.57
N LEU A 244 11.64 4.22 -9.70
CA LEU A 244 11.00 3.04 -10.28
C LEU A 244 11.28 2.93 -11.78
N ALA A 245 11.44 1.69 -12.24
CA ALA A 245 11.43 1.41 -13.66
C ALA A 245 10.04 1.70 -14.24
N SER A 246 10.00 2.34 -15.41
CA SER A 246 8.75 2.47 -16.17
C SER A 246 8.27 1.09 -16.64
N PRO A 247 6.95 0.84 -16.61
CA PRO A 247 6.38 -0.39 -17.15
C PRO A 247 6.46 -0.40 -18.68
N ASP A 248 6.47 -1.60 -19.28
CA ASP A 248 6.43 -1.77 -20.74
C ASP A 248 5.09 -1.30 -21.35
N ILE A 249 4.02 -1.37 -20.56
CA ILE A 249 2.68 -0.90 -20.94
C ILE A 249 2.43 0.43 -20.21
N PRO A 250 2.48 1.58 -20.91
CA PRO A 250 2.19 2.88 -20.31
C PRO A 250 0.70 2.98 -19.93
N ALA A 251 0.42 3.76 -18.88
CA ALA A 251 -0.94 4.09 -18.50
C ALA A 251 -1.23 5.57 -18.72
N TYR A 252 -2.41 5.90 -19.22
CA TYR A 252 -2.86 7.27 -19.44
C TYR A 252 -4.20 7.53 -18.73
N ALA A 253 -4.27 8.65 -18.01
CA ALA A 253 -5.50 9.17 -17.43
C ALA A 253 -6.24 10.01 -18.47
N VAL A 254 -7.52 9.71 -18.66
CA VAL A 254 -8.40 10.39 -19.61
C VAL A 254 -9.68 10.84 -18.91
N HIS A 255 -10.18 12.02 -19.27
CA HIS A 255 -11.43 12.54 -18.74
C HIS A 255 -12.63 11.79 -19.35
N GLY A 256 -13.44 11.15 -18.50
CA GLY A 256 -14.54 10.27 -18.92
C GLY A 256 -15.52 10.85 -19.96
N PRO A 257 -15.94 12.14 -19.87
CA PRO A 257 -16.79 12.76 -20.88
C PRO A 257 -16.16 12.86 -22.28
N THR A 258 -14.85 13.08 -22.36
CA THR A 258 -14.11 13.20 -23.64
C THR A 258 -13.88 11.84 -24.30
N TRP A 259 -13.85 10.76 -23.50
CA TRP A 259 -13.57 9.40 -23.94
C TRP A 259 -14.54 8.86 -24.99
N LYS A 260 -15.85 9.06 -24.81
CA LYS A 260 -16.89 8.44 -25.66
C LYS A 260 -16.76 8.82 -27.13
N ASN A 261 -16.36 10.06 -27.41
CA ASN A 261 -16.24 10.54 -28.78
C ASN A 261 -14.96 10.02 -29.46
N ARG A 262 -13.89 9.75 -28.69
CA ARG A 262 -12.61 9.27 -29.24
C ARG A 262 -12.65 7.81 -29.67
N VAL A 263 -13.25 6.94 -28.87
CA VAL A 263 -13.39 5.50 -29.22
C VAL A 263 -14.14 5.30 -30.53
N LEU A 264 -15.05 6.21 -30.88
CA LEU A 264 -15.81 6.13 -32.12
C LEU A 264 -15.06 6.69 -33.34
N GLN A 265 -14.02 7.51 -33.13
CA GLN A 265 -13.28 8.21 -34.18
C GLN A 265 -11.91 7.60 -34.45
N GLU A 266 -11.30 6.97 -33.45
CA GLU A 266 -9.99 6.33 -33.53
C GLU A 266 -10.14 4.83 -33.77
N ALA A 267 -9.29 4.26 -34.64
CA ALA A 267 -9.25 2.82 -34.93
C ALA A 267 -8.56 2.03 -33.80
N VAL A 268 -9.04 2.19 -32.56
CA VAL A 268 -8.51 1.51 -31.37
C VAL A 268 -9.20 0.17 -31.15
N ILE A 269 -8.45 -0.82 -30.68
CA ILE A 269 -8.97 -2.17 -30.38
C ILE A 269 -8.80 -2.44 -28.89
N GLU A 270 -9.88 -2.81 -28.20
CA GLU A 270 -9.83 -3.24 -26.81
C GLU A 270 -9.29 -4.66 -26.73
N VAL A 271 -8.26 -4.86 -25.89
CA VAL A 271 -7.55 -6.14 -25.74
C VAL A 271 -7.68 -6.65 -24.31
N ASP A 272 -7.82 -7.97 -24.15
CA ASP A 272 -7.90 -8.60 -22.82
C ASP A 272 -6.51 -8.85 -22.21
N VAL A 273 -5.52 -9.10 -23.08
CA VAL A 273 -4.13 -9.36 -22.70
C VAL A 273 -3.26 -8.33 -23.43
N PRO A 274 -2.72 -7.33 -22.72
CA PRO A 274 -1.91 -6.29 -23.34
C PRO A 274 -0.50 -6.79 -23.66
N GLU A 275 0.03 -6.35 -24.80
CA GLU A 275 1.40 -6.60 -25.27
C GLU A 275 2.22 -5.30 -25.29
N PRO A 276 3.57 -5.38 -25.38
CA PRO A 276 4.40 -4.20 -25.56
C PRO A 276 3.97 -3.40 -26.79
N GLY A 277 3.57 -2.14 -26.58
CA GLY A 277 2.99 -1.27 -27.62
C GLY A 277 1.53 -0.90 -27.35
N ASP A 278 0.83 -1.65 -26.50
CA ASP A 278 -0.51 -1.31 -26.02
C ASP A 278 -0.45 -0.29 -24.86
N ALA A 279 -1.60 0.27 -24.50
CA ALA A 279 -1.72 1.23 -23.40
C ALA A 279 -2.88 0.90 -22.44
N GLU A 280 -2.66 1.13 -21.13
CA GLU A 280 -3.73 1.15 -20.14
C GLU A 280 -4.41 2.52 -20.13
N ILE A 281 -5.72 2.58 -20.38
CA ILE A 281 -6.53 3.79 -20.28
C ILE A 281 -7.27 3.79 -18.96
N GLN A 282 -7.01 4.80 -18.13
CA GLN A 282 -7.71 5.07 -16.88
C GLN A 282 -8.74 6.18 -17.09
N LEU A 283 -10.02 5.83 -17.06
CA LEU A 283 -11.09 6.82 -17.09
C LEU A 283 -11.24 7.46 -15.72
N TRP A 284 -10.96 8.75 -15.61
CA TRP A 284 -10.99 9.48 -14.34
C TRP A 284 -12.32 10.19 -14.11
N LYS A 285 -12.75 10.24 -12.83
CA LYS A 285 -13.99 10.89 -12.36
C LYS A 285 -13.97 12.42 -12.46
N TYR A 286 -12.79 13.00 -12.60
CA TYR A 286 -12.55 14.42 -12.83
C TYR A 286 -11.39 14.57 -13.82
N SER A 287 -11.31 15.71 -14.50
CA SER A 287 -10.27 15.95 -15.51
C SER A 287 -8.86 15.83 -14.90
N PRO A 288 -8.00 14.95 -15.44
CA PRO A 288 -6.63 14.77 -14.95
C PRO A 288 -5.74 15.99 -15.21
N GLU A 289 -6.15 16.87 -16.13
CA GLU A 289 -5.36 18.05 -16.52
C GLU A 289 -5.28 19.13 -15.44
N ARG A 290 -6.28 19.19 -14.56
CA ARG A 290 -6.50 20.31 -13.63
C ARG A 290 -5.30 20.62 -12.75
N PHE A 291 -4.54 19.59 -12.40
CA PHE A 291 -3.40 19.68 -11.49
C PHE A 291 -2.14 19.07 -12.12
N ALA A 292 -2.22 18.67 -13.40
CA ALA A 292 -1.14 17.99 -14.07
C ALA A 292 0.06 18.91 -14.32
N GLU A 293 1.26 18.35 -14.19
CA GLU A 293 2.52 19.02 -14.50
C GLU A 293 3.25 18.22 -15.59
N ALA A 294 3.77 18.90 -16.61
CA ALA A 294 4.58 18.30 -17.67
C ALA A 294 3.98 17.05 -18.36
N GLY A 295 2.65 17.03 -18.57
CA GLY A 295 1.96 15.90 -19.20
C GLY A 295 1.75 14.69 -18.30
N ILE A 296 2.02 14.81 -17.00
CA ILE A 296 1.87 13.74 -16.00
C ILE A 296 0.76 14.14 -15.02
N VAL A 297 -0.01 13.17 -14.54
CA VAL A 297 -1.01 13.43 -13.49
C VAL A 297 -0.34 13.96 -12.22
N ASP A 298 -1.11 14.70 -11.42
CA ASP A 298 -0.61 15.28 -10.19
C ASP A 298 -0.33 14.23 -9.11
N ARG A 299 0.61 14.57 -8.21
CA ARG A 299 1.11 13.68 -7.16
C ARG A 299 0.01 13.17 -6.22
N LEU A 300 -0.97 13.99 -5.86
CA LEU A 300 -2.03 13.59 -4.93
C LEU A 300 -3.03 12.65 -5.59
N SER A 301 -3.47 12.96 -6.80
CA SER A 301 -4.37 12.06 -7.54
C SER A 301 -3.68 10.77 -7.98
N LEU A 302 -2.39 10.83 -8.32
CA LEU A 302 -1.57 9.62 -8.56
C LEU A 302 -1.48 8.75 -7.31
N PHE A 303 -1.24 9.36 -6.14
CA PHE A 303 -1.26 8.63 -4.88
C PHE A 303 -2.61 7.94 -4.66
N LEU A 304 -3.73 8.67 -4.84
CA LEU A 304 -5.07 8.09 -4.66
C LEU A 304 -5.40 6.97 -5.65
N SER A 305 -4.85 6.99 -6.86
CA SER A 305 -5.09 5.96 -7.87
C SER A 305 -4.33 4.66 -7.57
N MET A 306 -3.22 4.75 -6.85
CA MET A 306 -2.29 3.63 -6.60
C MET A 306 -2.15 3.22 -5.13
N ARG A 307 -2.74 3.93 -4.17
CA ARG A 307 -2.56 3.66 -2.71
C ARG A 307 -2.87 2.24 -2.27
N ASP A 308 -3.73 1.55 -3.00
CA ASP A 308 -4.19 0.19 -2.69
C ASP A 308 -3.42 -0.89 -3.50
N ASP A 309 -2.33 -0.51 -4.20
CA ASP A 309 -1.47 -1.40 -4.97
C ASP A 309 -0.70 -2.36 -4.04
N PRO A 310 -0.70 -3.69 -4.29
CA PRO A 310 -0.04 -4.65 -3.42
C PRO A 310 1.50 -4.68 -3.55
N ASP A 311 2.10 -4.04 -4.56
CA ASP A 311 3.56 -4.04 -4.76
C ASP A 311 4.25 -3.07 -3.77
N GLU A 312 5.12 -3.60 -2.92
CA GLU A 312 5.89 -2.85 -1.93
C GLU A 312 6.78 -1.77 -2.56
N ARG A 313 7.26 -1.99 -3.80
CA ARG A 313 8.05 -1.00 -4.53
C ARG A 313 7.21 0.21 -4.91
N VAL A 314 5.95 -0.04 -5.32
CA VAL A 314 4.97 1.02 -5.60
C VAL A 314 4.65 1.76 -4.31
N GLN A 315 4.41 1.06 -3.20
CA GLN A 315 4.15 1.67 -1.90
C GLN A 315 5.32 2.58 -1.44
N GLY A 316 6.56 2.11 -1.55
CA GLY A 316 7.74 2.94 -1.22
C GLY A 316 7.90 4.18 -2.12
N ALA A 317 7.58 4.05 -3.41
CA ALA A 317 7.58 5.19 -4.32
C ALA A 317 6.45 6.19 -4.02
N LEU A 318 5.27 5.72 -3.61
CA LEU A 318 4.16 6.57 -3.17
C LEU A 318 4.49 7.36 -1.89
N GLU A 319 5.23 6.76 -0.96
CA GLU A 319 5.73 7.49 0.21
C GLU A 319 6.71 8.60 -0.20
N THR A 320 7.62 8.30 -1.13
CA THR A 320 8.60 9.26 -1.66
C THR A 320 7.89 10.41 -2.38
N LEU A 321 6.90 10.08 -3.20
CA LEU A 321 6.04 11.03 -3.92
C LEU A 321 5.44 12.09 -2.98
N LEU A 322 4.91 11.67 -1.81
CA LEU A 322 4.32 12.58 -0.82
C LEU A 322 5.35 13.30 0.05
N LYS A 323 6.56 12.77 0.22
CA LYS A 323 7.66 13.40 0.97
C LYS A 323 8.25 14.58 0.18
N GLU A 324 8.34 14.45 -1.13
CA GLU A 324 8.86 15.49 -2.02
C GLU A 324 7.85 16.62 -2.29
N MET A 325 6.58 16.45 -1.91
CA MET A 325 5.59 17.50 -2.01
C MET A 325 5.91 18.66 -1.08
N SER A 326 5.95 19.86 -1.64
CA SER A 326 5.93 21.09 -0.84
C SER A 326 4.50 21.33 -0.34
N TRP A 327 4.24 21.03 0.93
CA TRP A 327 2.97 21.30 1.59
C TRP A 327 2.74 22.79 1.88
#